data_AF-A0A660E1P4-F1
#
_entry.id   AF-A0A660E1P4-F1
#
_cell.length_a   1.000
_cell.length_b   1.000
_cell.length_c   1.000
_cell.angle_alpha   90.00
_cell.angle_beta   90.00
_cell.angle_gamma   90.00
#
_symmetry.space_group_name_H-M   'P 1'
#
loop_
_entity.id
_entity.type
_entity.pdbx_description
1 polymer ?
#
loop_
_entity_poly.entity_id
_entity_poly.type
_entity_poly.pdbx_seq_one_letter_code
_entity_poly.pdbx_strand_id
1 'polypeptide(L)'
;MLKKLRPPFLDFSIATLNFLANVGIMLPYVLILFKYKETQSINYLVAIVVFYVARAASVFSTKRWNLKSSTYLMICLWLGMIGSVIFSLTSTLGWLVAGALCLGYTSANIWPYFLTIKLHLTAKTDFKLKRLYWLIFLVLGLLFAVDFMFDLQYKLAFVLLAVLFILALPAGRLLDQFSLAFYNDQEQPAKQPLKWWRIALFVIFFSVMALLTLLRKTSLSIALPWVLAAIVVAIVILNIELAADWKAMPANKLRIVNRGFLICVVLLFSSFFAYFVLGKLGMYMVFGYYLIGFEGGHPLYSALAHQQSDRAKRYAEIGLVVGHILILTTQPVLYSLGLILIALYVGYENPAINTSVYTADENDPDLAIINKYRFSTYGGLLCQLLFFGLLVTVSGLNQLKLMAFFNPTATTSASLYLHGLAWPVTGLSFVVSMVAIYSQNRHDHASKSV
;
A
#
# COMPACT_ATOMS: atom_id res chain seq x y z
N MET A 1 38.57 3.69 13.74
CA MET A 1 38.48 4.86 14.63
C MET A 1 37.16 5.67 14.48
N LEU A 2 36.12 5.14 13.82
CA LEU A 2 34.80 5.80 13.60
C LEU A 2 33.71 5.42 14.62
N LYS A 3 34.09 4.78 15.74
CA LYS A 3 33.17 4.35 16.82
C LYS A 3 32.94 5.42 17.90
N LYS A 4 33.67 6.54 17.88
CA LYS A 4 33.51 7.61 18.88
C LYS A 4 32.63 8.72 18.32
N LEU A 5 31.47 8.90 18.96
CA LEU A 5 30.49 9.98 18.79
C LEU A 5 29.56 9.85 17.58
N ARG A 6 28.73 8.79 17.53
CA ARG A 6 27.35 9.02 17.07
C ARG A 6 26.63 9.76 18.20
N PRO A 7 26.14 10.98 18.00
CA PRO A 7 25.39 11.66 19.03
C PRO A 7 24.08 10.90 19.29
N PRO A 8 23.62 10.74 20.54
CA PRO A 8 22.38 10.03 20.87
C PRO A 8 21.15 10.62 20.13
N PHE A 9 21.22 11.91 19.79
CA PHE A 9 20.24 12.61 18.97
C PHE A 9 20.10 12.02 17.55
N LEU A 10 21.18 11.53 16.95
CA LEU A 10 21.13 10.91 15.62
C LEU A 10 20.44 9.54 15.66
N ASP A 11 20.74 8.73 16.68
CA ASP A 11 20.08 7.44 16.85
C ASP A 11 18.57 7.62 17.11
N PHE A 12 18.20 8.65 17.88
CA PHE A 12 16.81 9.08 18.06
C PHE A 12 16.16 9.57 16.76
N SER A 13 16.87 10.35 15.94
CA SER A 13 16.39 10.82 14.64
C SER A 13 16.14 9.65 13.66
N ILE A 14 17.03 8.66 13.62
CA ILE A 14 16.85 7.45 12.80
C ILE A 14 15.69 6.61 13.33
N ALA A 15 15.51 6.53 14.66
CA ALA A 15 14.36 5.86 15.27
C ALA A 15 13.04 6.52 14.86
N THR A 16 13.00 7.85 14.91
CA THR A 16 11.84 8.67 14.53
C THR A 16 11.52 8.50 13.05
N LEU A 17 12.54 8.49 12.18
CA LEU A 17 12.38 8.24 10.76
C LEU A 17 11.82 6.84 10.48
N ASN A 18 12.35 5.80 11.16
CA ASN A 18 11.82 4.44 11.05
C ASN A 18 10.36 4.36 11.54
N PHE A 19 10.03 5.03 12.65
CA PHE A 19 8.66 5.13 13.14
C PHE A 19 7.74 5.77 12.10
N LEU A 20 8.11 6.95 11.58
CA LEU A 20 7.36 7.64 10.53
C LEU A 20 7.24 6.81 9.26
N ALA A 21 8.26 6.02 8.91
CA ALA A 21 8.21 5.15 7.77
C ALA A 21 7.15 4.04 7.95
N ASN A 22 7.03 3.46 9.15
CA ASN A 22 6.02 2.42 9.44
C ASN A 22 4.62 3.00 9.66
N VAL A 23 4.52 4.04 10.50
CA VAL A 23 3.26 4.59 11.01
C VAL A 23 2.72 5.71 10.13
N GLY A 24 3.57 6.49 9.47
CA GLY A 24 3.19 7.57 8.54
C GLY A 24 2.43 7.09 7.30
N ILE A 25 2.38 5.78 7.07
CA ILE A 25 1.51 5.15 6.08
C ILE A 25 0.03 5.29 6.46
N MET A 26 -0.31 5.14 7.74
CA MET A 26 -1.70 5.04 8.21
C MET A 26 -2.12 6.23 9.07
N LEU A 27 -1.20 6.79 9.85
CA LEU A 27 -1.51 7.80 10.87
C LEU A 27 -2.17 9.07 10.29
N PRO A 28 -1.65 9.71 9.22
CA PRO A 28 -2.30 10.88 8.65
C PRO A 28 -3.75 10.60 8.22
N TYR A 29 -4.00 9.44 7.60
CA TYR A 29 -5.33 9.03 7.18
C TYR A 29 -6.28 8.88 8.37
N VAL A 30 -5.82 8.18 9.41
CA VAL A 30 -6.60 7.90 10.62
C VAL A 30 -6.99 9.21 11.31
N LEU A 31 -6.05 10.15 11.45
CA LEU A 31 -6.31 11.44 12.06
C LEU A 31 -7.39 12.22 11.27
N ILE A 32 -7.23 12.37 9.94
CA ILE A 32 -8.21 13.09 9.12
C ILE A 32 -9.59 12.39 9.16
N LEU A 33 -9.62 11.05 9.16
CA LEU A 33 -10.84 10.27 9.26
C LEU A 33 -11.57 10.51 10.59
N PHE A 34 -10.85 10.56 11.71
CA PHE A 34 -11.44 10.88 13.00
C PHE A 34 -12.08 12.27 13.00
N LYS A 35 -11.40 13.27 12.43
CA LYS A 35 -11.98 14.61 12.36
C LYS A 35 -13.21 14.69 11.50
N TYR A 36 -13.22 13.94 10.39
CA TYR A 36 -14.43 13.78 9.59
C TYR A 36 -15.56 13.12 10.38
N LYS A 37 -15.28 12.07 11.19
CA LYS A 37 -16.31 11.42 12.01
C LYS A 37 -16.90 12.36 13.07
N GLU A 38 -16.05 13.14 13.72
CA GLU A 38 -16.44 14.11 14.77
C GLU A 38 -17.22 15.29 14.19
N THR A 39 -16.76 15.87 13.08
CA THR A 39 -17.33 17.12 12.53
C THR A 39 -18.35 16.92 11.41
N GLN A 40 -18.37 15.74 10.78
CA GLN A 40 -19.14 15.44 9.55
C GLN A 40 -18.94 16.47 8.42
N SER A 41 -17.85 17.23 8.44
CA SER A 41 -17.61 18.32 7.49
C SER A 41 -17.17 17.82 6.12
N ILE A 42 -17.76 18.42 5.08
CA ILE A 42 -17.45 18.17 3.66
C ILE A 42 -15.97 18.46 3.38
N ASN A 43 -15.36 19.44 4.06
CA ASN A 43 -13.98 19.80 3.81
C ASN A 43 -13.01 18.66 4.16
N TYR A 44 -13.21 18.01 5.30
CA TYR A 44 -12.41 16.86 5.71
C TYR A 44 -12.74 15.61 4.88
N LEU A 45 -13.97 15.47 4.41
CA LEU A 45 -14.34 14.43 3.46
C LEU A 45 -13.52 14.54 2.18
N VAL A 46 -13.48 15.73 1.57
CA VAL A 46 -12.67 16.01 0.38
C VAL A 46 -11.18 15.78 0.67
N ALA A 47 -10.69 16.25 1.82
CA ALA A 47 -9.30 16.05 2.22
C ALA A 47 -8.91 14.57 2.32
N ILE A 48 -9.78 13.70 2.84
CA ILE A 48 -9.54 12.24 2.89
C ILE A 48 -9.44 11.65 1.47
N VAL A 49 -10.33 12.07 0.57
CA VAL A 49 -10.32 11.59 -0.82
C VAL A 49 -9.04 12.04 -1.52
N VAL A 50 -8.69 13.32 -1.38
CA VAL A 50 -7.45 13.88 -1.95
C VAL A 50 -6.22 13.19 -1.39
N PHE A 51 -6.16 12.93 -0.08
CA PHE A 51 -5.04 12.20 0.53
C PHE A 51 -4.88 10.79 -0.07
N TYR A 52 -5.98 10.05 -0.19
CA TYR A 52 -5.96 8.68 -0.72
C TYR A 52 -5.51 8.66 -2.19
N VAL A 53 -6.05 9.58 -2.99
CA VAL A 53 -5.71 9.77 -4.40
C VAL A 53 -4.25 10.18 -4.55
N ALA A 54 -3.79 11.16 -3.76
CA ALA A 54 -2.42 11.64 -3.76
C ALA A 54 -1.44 10.53 -3.42
N ARG A 55 -1.76 9.69 -2.44
CA ARG A 55 -0.94 8.54 -2.06
C ARG A 55 -0.78 7.56 -3.21
N ALA A 56 -1.88 7.15 -3.84
CA ALA A 56 -1.83 6.25 -4.98
C ALA A 56 -1.10 6.88 -6.17
N ALA A 57 -1.32 8.17 -6.44
CA ALA A 57 -0.67 8.92 -7.53
C ALA A 57 0.82 9.09 -7.33
N SER A 58 1.23 9.30 -6.09
CA SER A 58 2.60 9.59 -5.76
C SER A 58 3.51 8.42 -6.11
N VAL A 59 3.09 7.16 -5.87
CA VAL A 59 3.86 5.96 -6.26
C VAL A 59 4.21 5.92 -7.75
N PHE A 60 3.36 6.48 -8.63
CA PHE A 60 3.60 6.56 -10.07
C PHE A 60 4.32 7.84 -10.53
N SER A 61 4.38 8.87 -9.69
CA SER A 61 5.17 10.08 -9.95
C SER A 61 6.61 9.94 -9.49
N THR A 62 6.86 9.01 -8.57
CA THR A 62 8.16 8.60 -8.05
C THR A 62 9.16 8.31 -9.20
N LYS A 63 10.32 8.98 -9.17
CA LYS A 63 11.43 8.90 -10.14
C LYS A 63 11.25 9.53 -11.54
N ARG A 64 10.15 10.22 -11.84
CA ARG A 64 10.07 11.03 -13.10
C ARG A 64 11.12 12.13 -13.20
N TRP A 65 11.64 12.55 -12.05
CA TRP A 65 12.56 13.67 -11.90
C TRP A 65 14.01 13.21 -11.72
N ASN A 66 14.24 11.88 -11.72
CA ASN A 66 15.55 11.25 -11.61
C ASN A 66 16.41 11.75 -10.43
N LEU A 67 15.77 12.05 -9.29
CA LEU A 67 16.45 12.50 -8.08
C LEU A 67 16.98 11.29 -7.27
N LYS A 68 17.99 11.52 -6.43
CA LYS A 68 18.53 10.50 -5.53
C LYS A 68 17.47 10.10 -4.48
N SER A 69 17.49 8.84 -4.03
CA SER A 69 16.54 8.35 -3.01
C SER A 69 16.57 9.14 -1.71
N SER A 70 17.73 9.66 -1.32
CA SER A 70 17.90 10.55 -0.19
C SER A 70 17.19 11.90 -0.36
N THR A 71 17.28 12.50 -1.55
CA THR A 71 16.58 13.74 -1.89
C THR A 71 15.07 13.54 -1.82
N TYR A 72 14.57 12.42 -2.34
CA TYR A 72 13.16 12.08 -2.22
C TYR A 72 12.71 11.86 -0.77
N LEU A 73 13.52 11.20 0.05
CA LEU A 73 13.25 11.06 1.48
C LEU A 73 13.17 12.44 2.17
N MET A 74 14.08 13.36 1.86
CA MET A 74 14.05 14.72 2.38
C MET A 74 12.80 15.50 1.95
N ILE A 75 12.39 15.38 0.67
CA ILE A 75 11.13 15.94 0.18
C ILE A 75 9.95 15.36 0.96
N CYS A 76 9.94 14.06 1.23
CA CYS A 76 8.88 13.42 2.03
C CYS A 76 8.80 13.99 3.45
N LEU A 77 9.95 14.22 4.10
CA LEU A 77 9.97 14.79 5.45
C LEU A 77 9.46 16.23 5.47
N TRP A 78 9.87 17.06 4.50
CA TRP A 78 9.38 18.44 4.37
C TRP A 78 7.88 18.51 4.06
N LEU A 79 7.41 17.75 3.08
CA LEU A 79 5.98 17.69 2.75
C LEU A 79 5.16 17.11 3.91
N GLY A 80 5.72 16.16 4.65
CA GLY A 80 5.10 15.59 5.85
C GLY A 80 4.89 16.64 6.93
N MET A 81 5.92 17.44 7.18
CA MET A 81 5.86 18.58 8.10
C MET A 81 4.84 19.62 7.64
N ILE A 82 4.95 20.11 6.40
CA ILE A 82 4.07 21.16 5.84
C ILE A 82 2.61 20.72 5.89
N GLY A 83 2.33 19.50 5.43
CA GLY A 83 0.99 18.95 5.46
C GLY A 83 0.44 18.84 6.87
N SER A 84 1.26 18.39 7.83
CA SER A 84 0.85 18.29 9.24
C SER A 84 0.57 19.65 9.86
N VAL A 85 1.39 20.67 9.57
CA VAL A 85 1.18 22.04 10.03
C VAL A 85 -0.12 22.61 9.47
N ILE A 86 -0.39 22.44 8.17
CA ILE A 86 -1.63 22.90 7.53
C ILE A 86 -2.86 22.35 8.26
N PHE A 87 -2.92 21.04 8.52
CA PHE A 87 -4.06 20.41 9.22
C PHE A 87 -4.21 20.88 10.67
N SER A 88 -3.14 21.38 11.29
CA SER A 88 -3.20 21.94 12.65
C SER A 88 -3.75 23.37 12.69
N LEU A 89 -3.48 24.17 11.65
CA LEU A 89 -3.76 25.61 11.63
C LEU A 89 -5.08 26.00 10.99
N THR A 90 -5.60 25.20 10.06
CA THR A 90 -6.77 25.62 9.25
C THR A 90 -7.80 24.52 9.05
N SER A 91 -9.02 24.95 8.75
CA SER A 91 -10.16 24.10 8.38
C SER A 91 -10.68 24.43 6.97
N THR A 92 -10.00 25.34 6.27
CA THR A 92 -10.41 25.84 4.96
C THR A 92 -10.10 24.81 3.89
N LEU A 93 -11.08 24.54 3.01
CA LEU A 93 -10.99 23.49 1.99
C LEU A 93 -9.70 23.55 1.16
N GLY A 94 -9.36 24.71 0.59
CA GLY A 94 -8.19 24.84 -0.31
C GLY A 94 -6.88 24.45 0.38
N TRP A 95 -6.69 24.88 1.63
CA TRP A 95 -5.52 24.51 2.41
C TRP A 95 -5.55 23.04 2.81
N LEU A 96 -6.70 22.50 3.22
CA LEU A 96 -6.82 21.07 3.54
C LEU A 96 -6.51 20.17 2.34
N VAL A 97 -6.88 20.60 1.13
CA VAL A 97 -6.49 19.92 -0.13
C VAL A 97 -4.98 19.94 -0.30
N ALA A 98 -4.33 21.10 -0.15
CA ALA A 98 -2.87 21.21 -0.23
C ALA A 98 -2.17 20.34 0.82
N GLY A 99 -2.64 20.36 2.06
CA GLY A 99 -2.12 19.53 3.15
C GLY A 99 -2.31 18.03 2.86
N ALA A 100 -3.46 17.64 2.31
CA ALA A 100 -3.76 16.26 1.95
C ALA A 100 -2.87 15.74 0.81
N LEU A 101 -2.58 16.59 -0.18
CA LEU A 101 -1.61 16.27 -1.24
C LEU A 101 -0.20 16.03 -0.65
N CYS A 102 0.24 16.91 0.24
CA CYS A 102 1.55 16.81 0.89
C CYS A 102 1.67 15.52 1.73
N LEU A 103 0.70 15.28 2.62
CA LEU A 103 0.69 14.08 3.46
C LEU A 103 0.52 12.80 2.64
N GLY A 104 -0.30 12.84 1.58
CA GLY A 104 -0.48 11.70 0.68
C GLY A 104 0.82 11.32 -0.04
N TYR A 105 1.57 12.32 -0.52
CA TYR A 105 2.89 12.09 -1.12
C TYR A 105 3.87 11.49 -0.13
N THR A 106 3.98 12.06 1.07
CA THR A 106 4.87 11.55 2.12
C THR A 106 4.52 10.12 2.50
N SER A 107 3.23 9.83 2.70
CA SER A 107 2.73 8.49 3.07
C SER A 107 3.06 7.40 2.04
N ALA A 108 3.06 7.76 0.76
CA ALA A 108 3.39 6.83 -0.33
C ALA A 108 4.88 6.50 -0.40
N ASN A 109 5.74 7.49 -0.15
CA ASN A 109 7.14 7.46 -0.57
C ASN A 109 8.12 7.30 0.59
N ILE A 110 7.76 7.70 1.82
CA ILE A 110 8.68 7.65 2.97
C ILE A 110 9.20 6.23 3.24
N TRP A 111 8.34 5.21 3.10
CA TRP A 111 8.68 3.81 3.38
C TRP A 111 9.58 3.18 2.31
N PRO A 112 9.23 3.21 1.00
CA PRO A 112 10.13 2.72 -0.05
C PRO A 112 11.53 3.31 0.05
N TYR A 113 11.65 4.63 0.17
CA TYR A 113 12.95 5.31 0.22
C TYR A 113 13.72 5.01 1.50
N PHE A 114 13.05 4.98 2.66
CA PHE A 114 13.71 4.56 3.90
C PHE A 114 14.22 3.12 3.82
N LEU A 115 13.44 2.21 3.24
CA LEU A 115 13.83 0.81 3.09
C LEU A 115 15.03 0.65 2.16
N THR A 116 15.04 1.38 1.04
CA THR A 116 16.19 1.44 0.13
C THR A 116 17.46 1.77 0.90
N ILE A 117 17.48 2.87 1.65
CA ILE A 117 18.69 3.30 2.32
C ILE A 117 19.07 2.34 3.48
N LYS A 118 18.08 1.81 4.21
CA LYS A 118 18.28 0.84 5.29
C LYS A 118 18.96 -0.45 4.80
N LEU A 119 18.54 -0.97 3.64
CA LEU A 119 19.10 -2.21 3.11
C LEU A 119 20.55 -2.02 2.64
N HIS A 120 20.85 -0.89 2.02
CA HIS A 120 22.23 -0.52 1.66
C HIS A 120 23.14 -0.36 2.90
N LEU A 121 22.63 0.23 3.98
CA LEU A 121 23.36 0.36 5.25
C LEU A 121 23.63 -0.99 5.92
N THR A 122 22.66 -1.90 5.89
CA THR A 122 22.76 -3.23 6.52
C THR A 122 23.76 -4.13 5.79
N ALA A 123 23.97 -3.93 4.48
CA ALA A 123 24.94 -4.69 3.70
C ALA A 123 26.42 -4.31 4.00
N LYS A 124 26.69 -3.09 4.47
CA LYS A 124 28.06 -2.58 4.70
C LYS A 124 28.44 -2.35 6.17
N THR A 125 27.48 -2.41 7.11
CA THR A 125 27.76 -2.19 8.54
C THR A 125 27.02 -3.17 9.43
N ASP A 126 27.67 -3.56 10.53
CA ASP A 126 27.16 -4.42 11.60
C ASP A 126 26.05 -3.70 12.42
N PHE A 127 24.94 -3.39 11.76
CA PHE A 127 23.89 -2.51 12.26
C PHE A 127 22.91 -3.27 13.18
N LYS A 128 23.35 -3.68 14.37
CA LYS A 128 22.49 -4.34 15.37
C LYS A 128 21.73 -3.31 16.21
N LEU A 129 20.57 -2.90 15.72
CA LEU A 129 19.77 -1.81 16.28
C LEU A 129 18.42 -2.25 16.86
N LYS A 130 18.33 -3.49 17.35
CA LYS A 130 17.05 -4.17 17.65
C LYS A 130 16.42 -3.91 19.02
N ARG A 131 17.01 -3.17 19.98
CA ARG A 131 16.39 -2.97 21.32
C ARG A 131 15.96 -1.54 21.61
N LEU A 132 16.80 -0.55 21.31
CA LEU A 132 16.48 0.87 21.53
C LEU A 132 15.32 1.35 20.65
N TYR A 133 15.21 0.81 19.41
CA TYR A 133 14.09 1.14 18.52
C TYR A 133 12.73 0.69 19.04
N TRP A 134 12.63 -0.51 19.63
CA TRP A 134 11.35 -0.98 20.18
C TRP A 134 10.93 -0.20 21.42
N LEU A 135 11.89 0.27 22.22
CA LEU A 135 11.61 1.12 23.38
C LEU A 135 11.12 2.51 22.94
N ILE A 136 11.71 3.09 21.89
CA ILE A 136 11.21 4.33 21.28
C ILE A 136 9.85 4.11 20.60
N PHE A 137 9.64 2.94 19.97
CA PHE A 137 8.36 2.55 19.38
C PHE A 137 7.25 2.43 20.43
N LEU A 138 7.59 1.84 21.58
CA LEU A 138 6.72 1.73 22.75
C LEU A 138 6.41 3.12 23.30
N VAL A 139 7.41 3.97 23.54
CA VAL A 139 7.21 5.31 24.10
C VAL A 139 6.39 6.20 23.18
N LEU A 140 6.69 6.24 21.88
CA LEU A 140 5.92 7.01 20.89
C LEU A 140 4.51 6.43 20.70
N GLY A 141 4.37 5.11 20.62
CA GLY A 141 3.07 4.44 20.53
C GLY A 141 2.18 4.67 21.75
N LEU A 142 2.78 4.72 22.95
CA LEU A 142 2.10 5.01 24.21
C LEU A 142 1.72 6.50 24.30
N LEU A 143 2.56 7.40 23.79
CA LEU A 143 2.25 8.84 23.67
C LEU A 143 1.05 9.08 22.74
N PHE A 144 0.96 8.34 21.62
CA PHE A 144 -0.22 8.33 20.76
C PHE A 144 -1.45 7.69 21.43
N ALA A 145 -1.30 6.56 22.13
CA ALA A 145 -2.41 5.92 22.84
C ALA A 145 -2.98 6.84 23.94
N VAL A 146 -2.11 7.59 24.63
CA VAL A 146 -2.47 8.63 25.60
C VAL A 146 -3.21 9.77 24.89
N ASP A 147 -2.70 10.28 23.77
CA ASP A 147 -3.38 11.30 22.95
C ASP A 147 -4.80 10.86 22.53
N PHE A 148 -4.97 9.58 22.19
CA PHE A 148 -6.26 8.96 21.87
C PHE A 148 -7.17 8.75 23.09
N MET A 149 -6.64 8.49 24.28
CA MET A 149 -7.43 8.26 25.49
C MET A 149 -7.88 9.54 26.18
N PHE A 150 -7.15 10.65 26.00
CA PHE A 150 -7.39 11.90 26.71
C PHE A 150 -8.05 13.00 25.86
N ASP A 151 -8.52 12.67 24.65
CA ASP A 151 -9.27 13.57 23.76
C ASP A 151 -8.56 14.93 23.53
N LEU A 152 -7.23 14.86 23.39
CA LEU A 152 -6.40 16.03 23.18
C LEU A 152 -6.64 16.56 21.76
N GLN A 153 -7.51 17.57 21.67
CA GLN A 153 -7.90 18.34 20.49
C GLN A 153 -6.97 18.09 19.28
N TYR A 154 -7.45 17.31 18.31
CA TYR A 154 -6.92 16.99 16.96
C TYR A 154 -5.74 17.82 16.39
N LYS A 155 -5.71 19.14 16.64
CA LYS A 155 -4.60 20.03 16.29
C LYS A 155 -3.28 19.60 16.94
N LEU A 156 -3.31 19.14 18.20
CA LEU A 156 -2.12 18.70 18.93
C LEU A 156 -1.52 17.46 18.28
N ALA A 157 -2.33 16.47 17.89
CA ALA A 157 -1.87 15.28 17.17
C ALA A 157 -1.12 15.63 15.86
N PHE A 158 -1.64 16.62 15.12
CA PHE A 158 -0.99 17.12 13.91
C PHE A 158 0.28 17.94 14.18
N VAL A 159 0.31 18.72 15.27
CA VAL A 159 1.52 19.42 15.72
C VAL A 159 2.60 18.41 16.13
N LEU A 160 2.25 17.39 16.92
CA LEU A 160 3.16 16.31 17.29
C LEU A 160 3.69 15.60 16.05
N LEU A 161 2.83 15.30 15.07
CA LEU A 161 3.25 14.71 13.80
C LEU A 161 4.24 15.61 13.04
N ALA A 162 3.99 16.93 12.99
CA ALA A 162 4.92 17.88 12.38
C ALA A 162 6.27 17.90 13.10
N VAL A 163 6.28 17.87 14.43
CA VAL A 163 7.49 17.79 15.26
C VAL A 163 8.26 16.50 14.99
N LEU A 164 7.59 15.36 14.86
CA LEU A 164 8.24 14.10 14.50
C LEU A 164 8.93 14.19 13.13
N PHE A 165 8.27 14.81 12.13
CA PHE A 165 8.91 15.04 10.82
C PHE A 165 10.15 15.93 10.92
N ILE A 166 10.12 16.98 11.75
CA ILE A 166 11.29 17.85 12.02
C ILE A 166 12.42 17.04 12.67
N LEU A 167 12.10 16.25 13.70
CA LEU A 167 13.07 15.44 14.43
C LEU A 167 13.69 14.33 13.56
N ALA A 168 13.04 13.93 12.47
CA ALA A 168 13.57 12.98 11.49
C ALA A 168 14.46 13.61 10.40
N LEU A 169 14.45 14.95 10.22
CA LEU A 169 15.28 15.63 9.21
C LEU A 169 16.80 15.39 9.36
N PRO A 170 17.39 15.41 10.57
CA PRO A 170 18.81 15.12 10.75
C PRO A 170 19.21 13.74 10.24
N ALA A 171 18.40 12.71 10.51
CA ALA A 171 18.60 11.38 9.96
C ALA A 171 18.50 11.37 8.43
N GLY A 172 17.50 12.05 7.85
CA GLY A 172 17.36 12.18 6.40
C GLY A 172 18.60 12.80 5.73
N ARG A 173 19.18 13.85 6.32
CA ARG A 173 20.41 14.50 5.80
C ARG A 173 21.66 13.64 5.96
N LEU A 174 21.78 12.92 7.08
CA LEU A 174 22.90 12.01 7.29
C LEU A 174 22.85 10.85 6.29
N LEU A 175 21.66 10.31 6.04
CA LEU A 175 21.40 9.31 5.02
C LEU A 175 21.76 9.83 3.61
N ASP A 176 21.49 11.11 3.33
CA ASP A 176 21.91 11.78 2.08
C ASP A 176 23.42 11.82 1.93
N GLN A 177 24.16 12.18 2.97
CA GLN A 177 25.63 12.20 2.97
C GLN A 177 26.23 10.80 2.77
N PHE A 178 25.68 9.79 3.43
CA PHE A 178 26.09 8.40 3.20
C PHE A 178 25.80 7.96 1.77
N SER A 179 24.64 8.34 1.23
CA SER A 179 24.24 8.02 -0.14
C SER A 179 25.11 8.72 -1.19
N LEU A 180 25.52 9.97 -0.95
CA LEU A 180 26.42 10.74 -1.82
C LEU A 180 27.79 10.06 -1.97
N ALA A 181 28.30 9.43 -0.91
CA ALA A 181 29.53 8.65 -0.97
C ALA A 181 29.40 7.34 -1.77
N PHE A 182 28.18 6.87 -2.06
CA PHE A 182 27.93 5.65 -2.84
C PHE A 182 27.49 5.94 -4.29
N TYR A 183 26.66 6.96 -4.53
CA TYR A 183 26.20 7.33 -5.88
C TYR A 183 27.24 8.06 -6.72
N ASN A 184 28.40 8.44 -6.15
CA ASN A 184 29.49 9.00 -6.95
C ASN A 184 30.16 7.95 -7.85
N ASP A 185 29.99 6.65 -7.56
CA ASP A 185 30.56 5.55 -8.35
C ASP A 185 29.56 4.96 -9.37
N GLN A 186 28.30 5.43 -9.40
CA GLN A 186 27.28 4.97 -10.35
C GLN A 186 26.98 6.05 -11.39
N GLU A 187 27.06 5.71 -12.68
CA GLU A 187 26.67 6.61 -13.76
C GLU A 187 25.23 7.08 -13.57
N GLN A 188 25.00 8.40 -13.61
CA GLN A 188 23.66 8.92 -13.50
C GLN A 188 22.81 8.38 -14.67
N PRO A 189 21.68 7.71 -14.41
CA PRO A 189 20.83 7.21 -15.47
C PRO A 189 20.38 8.38 -16.36
N ALA A 190 20.44 8.19 -17.68
CA ALA A 190 20.11 9.24 -18.64
C ALA A 190 18.73 9.84 -18.37
N LYS A 191 18.65 11.19 -18.36
CA LYS A 191 17.39 11.93 -18.15
C LYS A 191 16.39 11.54 -19.23
N GLN A 192 15.38 10.74 -18.87
CA GLN A 192 14.27 10.45 -19.77
C GLN A 192 13.34 11.67 -19.84
N PRO A 193 12.90 12.10 -21.04
CA PRO A 193 12.01 13.24 -21.17
C PRO A 193 10.66 12.99 -20.49
N LEU A 194 10.15 14.01 -19.79
CA LEU A 194 8.82 14.02 -19.19
C LEU A 194 7.76 13.86 -20.29
N LYS A 195 7.08 12.72 -20.32
CA LYS A 195 5.99 12.45 -21.26
C LYS A 195 4.70 13.12 -20.76
N TRP A 196 4.41 14.33 -21.24
CA TRP A 196 3.22 15.11 -20.86
C TRP A 196 1.89 14.36 -21.02
N TRP A 197 1.77 13.49 -22.03
CA TRP A 197 0.58 12.66 -22.21
C TRP A 197 0.34 11.71 -21.03
N ARG A 198 1.39 11.15 -20.41
CA ARG A 198 1.27 10.32 -19.21
C ARG A 198 0.72 11.15 -18.05
N ILE A 199 1.21 12.38 -17.88
CA ILE A 199 0.72 13.30 -16.83
C ILE A 199 -0.79 13.56 -17.01
N ALA A 200 -1.24 13.86 -18.23
CA ALA A 200 -2.65 14.07 -18.52
C ALA A 200 -3.50 12.82 -18.22
N LEU A 201 -3.06 11.63 -18.65
CA LEU A 201 -3.75 10.39 -18.33
C LEU A 201 -3.80 10.11 -16.83
N PHE A 202 -2.72 10.41 -16.09
CA PHE A 202 -2.69 10.29 -14.64
C PHE A 202 -3.71 11.20 -13.95
N VAL A 203 -3.81 12.46 -14.39
CA VAL A 203 -4.80 13.39 -13.85
C VAL A 203 -6.22 12.86 -14.09
N ILE A 204 -6.52 12.37 -15.29
CA ILE A 204 -7.82 11.78 -15.63
C ILE A 204 -8.11 10.56 -14.76
N PHE A 205 -7.17 9.63 -14.67
CA PHE A 205 -7.29 8.41 -13.87
C PHE A 205 -7.60 8.70 -12.39
N PHE A 206 -6.84 9.61 -11.80
CA PHE A 206 -7.01 9.95 -10.39
C PHE A 206 -8.25 10.81 -10.11
N SER A 207 -8.70 11.59 -11.10
CA SER A 207 -10.00 12.28 -11.02
C SER A 207 -11.15 11.28 -11.03
N VAL A 208 -11.08 10.22 -11.85
CA VAL A 208 -12.06 9.12 -11.83
C VAL A 208 -12.02 8.39 -10.48
N MET A 209 -10.84 8.06 -9.95
CA MET A 209 -10.71 7.42 -8.63
C MET A 209 -11.27 8.30 -7.50
N ALA A 210 -11.06 9.62 -7.57
CA ALA A 210 -11.63 10.58 -6.63
C ALA A 210 -13.16 10.58 -6.71
N LEU A 211 -13.72 10.62 -7.92
CA LEU A 211 -15.15 10.57 -8.17
C LEU A 211 -15.77 9.28 -7.61
N LEU A 212 -15.18 8.11 -7.88
CA LEU A 212 -15.65 6.83 -7.36
C LEU A 212 -15.60 6.78 -5.83
N THR A 213 -14.55 7.36 -5.22
CA THR A 213 -14.44 7.45 -3.75
C THR A 213 -15.46 8.41 -3.16
N LEU A 214 -15.81 9.49 -3.85
CA LEU A 214 -16.88 10.43 -3.45
C LEU A 214 -18.26 9.79 -3.58
N LEU A 215 -18.54 9.07 -4.67
CA LEU A 215 -19.78 8.31 -4.86
C LEU A 215 -19.99 7.26 -3.75
N ARG A 216 -18.90 6.74 -3.18
CA ARG A 216 -18.92 5.85 -2.03
C ARG A 216 -19.20 6.55 -0.69
N LYS A 217 -19.17 7.87 -0.62
CA LYS A 217 -19.35 8.60 0.64
C LYS A 217 -20.50 9.62 0.60
N THR A 218 -21.09 9.84 -0.57
CA THR A 218 -22.13 10.82 -0.79
C THR A 218 -23.27 10.19 -1.59
N SER A 219 -24.50 10.64 -1.36
CA SER A 219 -25.68 10.20 -2.11
C SER A 219 -25.81 10.96 -3.44
N LEU A 220 -24.75 10.98 -4.24
CA LEU A 220 -24.78 11.59 -5.57
C LEU A 220 -25.43 10.62 -6.56
N SER A 221 -26.54 11.04 -7.16
CA SER A 221 -27.25 10.30 -8.20
C SER A 221 -26.62 10.57 -9.56
N ILE A 222 -25.58 9.82 -9.91
CA ILE A 222 -25.01 9.80 -11.27
C ILE A 222 -25.62 8.61 -12.02
N ALA A 223 -26.04 8.81 -13.28
CA ALA A 223 -26.59 7.72 -14.07
C ALA A 223 -25.54 6.61 -14.27
N LEU A 224 -25.98 5.37 -14.08
CA LEU A 224 -25.15 4.16 -14.13
C LEU A 224 -24.19 4.07 -15.33
N PRO A 225 -24.62 4.41 -16.58
CA PRO A 225 -23.74 4.33 -17.74
C PRO A 225 -22.50 5.23 -17.64
N TRP A 226 -22.63 6.43 -17.04
CA TRP A 226 -21.52 7.36 -16.89
C TRP A 226 -20.47 6.88 -15.90
N VAL A 227 -20.91 6.26 -14.80
CA VAL A 227 -20.00 5.69 -13.80
C VAL A 227 -19.24 4.50 -14.40
N LEU A 228 -19.93 3.62 -15.13
CA LEU A 228 -19.30 2.48 -15.80
C LEU A 228 -18.33 2.93 -16.89
N ALA A 229 -18.70 3.93 -17.71
CA ALA A 229 -17.81 4.51 -18.70
C ALA A 229 -16.53 5.07 -18.07
N ALA A 230 -16.64 5.78 -16.94
CA ALA A 230 -15.49 6.30 -16.21
C ALA A 230 -14.57 5.17 -15.72
N ILE A 231 -15.13 4.08 -15.18
CA ILE A 231 -14.37 2.90 -14.74
C ILE A 231 -13.65 2.24 -15.90
N VAL A 232 -14.31 2.05 -17.05
CA VAL A 232 -13.70 1.49 -18.26
C VAL A 232 -12.53 2.35 -18.73
N VAL A 233 -12.72 3.67 -18.79
CA VAL A 233 -11.65 4.62 -19.13
C VAL A 233 -10.48 4.50 -18.15
N ALA A 234 -10.75 4.40 -16.84
CA ALA A 234 -9.69 4.23 -15.84
C ALA A 234 -8.93 2.90 -16.01
N ILE A 235 -9.61 1.80 -16.33
CA ILE A 235 -8.98 0.51 -16.63
C ILE A 235 -8.09 0.62 -17.86
N VAL A 236 -8.56 1.26 -18.94
CA VAL A 236 -7.77 1.47 -20.17
C VAL A 236 -6.51 2.27 -19.86
N ILE A 237 -6.63 3.38 -19.13
CA ILE A 237 -5.49 4.21 -18.73
C ILE A 237 -4.50 3.41 -17.89
N LEU A 238 -4.99 2.64 -16.91
CA LEU A 238 -4.13 1.82 -16.04
C LEU A 238 -3.35 0.77 -16.85
N ASN A 239 -3.98 0.15 -17.84
CA ASN A 239 -3.33 -0.82 -18.73
C ASN A 239 -2.30 -0.16 -19.66
N ILE A 240 -2.57 1.04 -20.18
CA ILE A 240 -1.59 1.81 -20.97
C ILE A 240 -0.36 2.12 -20.12
N GLU A 241 -0.56 2.54 -18.87
CA GLU A 241 0.51 2.84 -17.93
C GLU A 241 1.31 1.58 -17.57
N LEU A 242 0.63 0.47 -17.31
CA LEU A 242 1.25 -0.83 -17.08
C LEU A 242 2.06 -1.31 -18.30
N ALA A 243 1.55 -1.09 -19.52
CA ALA A 243 2.24 -1.42 -20.77
C ALA A 243 3.49 -0.55 -20.97
N ALA A 244 3.43 0.73 -20.63
CA ALA A 244 4.57 1.63 -20.69
C ALA A 244 5.71 1.21 -19.74
N ASP A 245 5.35 0.69 -18.57
CA ASP A 245 6.31 0.21 -17.59
C ASP A 245 6.65 -1.29 -17.77
N TRP A 246 6.01 -2.01 -18.70
CA TRP A 246 6.10 -3.47 -18.85
C TRP A 246 7.50 -4.03 -19.09
N LYS A 247 8.41 -3.18 -19.59
CA LYS A 247 9.82 -3.51 -19.82
C LYS A 247 10.65 -3.43 -18.54
N ALA A 248 10.20 -2.69 -17.53
CA ALA A 248 10.80 -2.70 -16.21
C ALA A 248 10.43 -4.02 -15.51
N MET A 249 11.43 -4.79 -15.06
CA MET A 249 11.27 -6.07 -14.34
C MET A 249 10.65 -7.24 -15.13
N PRO A 250 11.32 -7.76 -16.17
CA PRO A 250 10.79 -8.82 -17.03
C PRO A 250 10.49 -10.16 -16.32
N ALA A 251 11.22 -10.49 -15.24
CA ALA A 251 11.08 -11.78 -14.56
C ALA A 251 9.98 -11.81 -13.48
N ASN A 252 9.81 -10.73 -12.71
CA ASN A 252 8.96 -10.73 -11.50
C ASN A 252 7.67 -9.91 -11.61
N LYS A 253 7.45 -9.18 -12.70
CA LYS A 253 6.31 -8.26 -12.87
C LYS A 253 4.95 -8.88 -12.53
N LEU A 254 4.62 -10.05 -13.09
CA LEU A 254 3.31 -10.69 -12.87
C LEU A 254 3.14 -11.18 -11.44
N ARG A 255 4.21 -11.66 -10.80
CA ARG A 255 4.21 -12.03 -9.37
C ARG A 255 3.91 -10.82 -8.49
N ILE A 256 4.52 -9.67 -8.80
CA ILE A 256 4.34 -8.43 -8.04
C ILE A 256 2.95 -7.84 -8.26
N VAL A 257 2.42 -7.88 -9.50
CA VAL A 257 1.03 -7.49 -9.80
C VAL A 257 0.05 -8.38 -9.06
N ASN A 258 0.23 -9.71 -9.12
CA ASN A 258 -0.62 -10.66 -8.39
C ASN A 258 -0.59 -10.40 -6.87
N ARG A 259 0.60 -10.17 -6.30
CA ARG A 259 0.73 -9.78 -4.88
C ARG A 259 -0.12 -8.56 -4.56
N GLY A 260 -0.05 -7.51 -5.38
CA GLY A 260 -0.86 -6.30 -5.23
C GLY A 260 -2.37 -6.58 -5.26
N PHE A 261 -2.79 -7.43 -6.19
CA PHE A 261 -4.18 -7.85 -6.35
C PHE A 261 -4.67 -8.62 -5.12
N LEU A 262 -3.93 -9.65 -4.67
CA LEU A 262 -4.26 -10.47 -3.52
C LEU A 262 -4.33 -9.67 -2.21
N ILE A 263 -3.40 -8.73 -1.99
CA ILE A 263 -3.46 -7.84 -0.82
C ILE A 263 -4.76 -7.02 -0.85
N CYS A 264 -5.17 -6.54 -2.03
CA CYS A 264 -6.42 -5.79 -2.16
C CYS A 264 -7.65 -6.68 -1.96
N VAL A 265 -7.63 -7.93 -2.45
CA VAL A 265 -8.71 -8.90 -2.20
C VAL A 265 -8.87 -9.19 -0.72
N VAL A 266 -7.78 -9.43 0.00
CA VAL A 266 -7.83 -9.70 1.45
C VAL A 266 -8.21 -8.44 2.22
N LEU A 267 -7.47 -7.34 2.07
CA LEU A 267 -7.62 -6.18 2.96
C LEU A 267 -8.78 -5.25 2.59
N LEU A 268 -9.10 -5.10 1.32
CA LEU A 268 -10.18 -4.21 0.90
C LEU A 268 -11.48 -4.99 0.72
N PHE A 269 -11.49 -5.96 -0.18
CA PHE A 269 -12.72 -6.67 -0.54
C PHE A 269 -13.25 -7.53 0.62
N SER A 270 -12.39 -8.40 1.15
CA SER A 270 -12.79 -9.37 2.16
C SER A 270 -13.14 -8.70 3.49
N SER A 271 -12.57 -7.54 3.81
CA SER A 271 -12.98 -6.74 4.97
C SER A 271 -14.48 -6.38 4.93
N PHE A 272 -15.04 -6.05 3.77
CA PHE A 272 -16.49 -5.76 3.66
C PHE A 272 -17.32 -7.03 3.78
N PHE A 273 -16.91 -8.10 3.11
CA PHE A 273 -17.67 -9.35 3.15
C PHE A 273 -17.61 -10.02 4.53
N ALA A 274 -16.49 -9.90 5.23
CA ALA A 274 -16.30 -10.41 6.58
C ALA A 274 -17.29 -9.83 7.60
N TYR A 275 -17.87 -8.65 7.35
CA TYR A 275 -18.95 -8.15 8.20
C TYR A 275 -20.16 -9.09 8.20
N PHE A 276 -20.51 -9.68 7.05
CA PHE A 276 -21.63 -10.61 6.93
C PHE A 276 -21.33 -11.98 7.52
N VAL A 277 -20.08 -12.42 7.40
CA VAL A 277 -19.66 -13.78 7.79
C VAL A 277 -19.26 -13.83 9.28
N LEU A 278 -18.56 -12.81 9.76
CA LEU A 278 -17.95 -12.77 11.10
C LEU A 278 -18.53 -11.66 12.00
N GLY A 279 -19.54 -10.94 11.53
CA GLY A 279 -20.20 -9.86 12.27
C GLY A 279 -19.37 -8.56 12.37
N LYS A 280 -19.72 -7.72 13.33
CA LYS A 280 -19.13 -6.37 13.50
C LYS A 280 -17.60 -6.35 13.64
N LEU A 281 -17.03 -7.41 14.19
CA LEU A 281 -15.57 -7.55 14.37
C LEU A 281 -14.87 -8.11 13.12
N GLY A 282 -15.61 -8.55 12.11
CA GLY A 282 -15.09 -9.17 10.89
C GLY A 282 -14.04 -8.34 10.18
N MET A 283 -14.29 -7.03 10.03
CA MET A 283 -13.33 -6.10 9.41
C MET A 283 -11.96 -6.10 10.12
N TYR A 284 -11.95 -6.17 11.45
CA TYR A 284 -10.71 -6.21 12.24
C TYR A 284 -10.04 -7.58 12.20
N MET A 285 -10.84 -8.66 12.21
CA MET A 285 -10.33 -10.02 12.11
C MET A 285 -9.61 -10.27 10.79
N VAL A 286 -10.12 -9.75 9.67
CA VAL A 286 -9.44 -9.84 8.36
C VAL A 286 -8.04 -9.23 8.40
N PHE A 287 -7.88 -8.09 9.09
CA PHE A 287 -6.55 -7.48 9.27
C PHE A 287 -5.63 -8.37 10.12
N GLY A 288 -6.16 -8.96 11.19
CA GLY A 288 -5.42 -9.94 12.01
C GLY A 288 -4.97 -11.15 11.20
N TYR A 289 -5.86 -11.75 10.40
CA TYR A 289 -5.55 -12.86 9.50
C TYR A 289 -4.48 -12.50 8.49
N TYR A 290 -4.57 -11.29 7.91
CA TYR A 290 -3.55 -10.78 7.00
C TYR A 290 -2.18 -10.69 7.67
N LEU A 291 -2.09 -10.11 8.87
CA LEU A 291 -0.81 -9.97 9.59
C LEU A 291 -0.19 -11.32 9.93
N ILE A 292 -1.00 -12.24 10.47
CA ILE A 292 -0.57 -13.59 10.81
C ILE A 292 -0.07 -14.32 9.56
N GLY A 293 -0.83 -14.25 8.46
CA GLY A 293 -0.44 -14.87 7.21
C GLY A 293 0.82 -14.22 6.59
N PHE A 294 0.89 -12.90 6.60
CA PHE A 294 1.99 -12.16 5.99
C PHE A 294 3.34 -12.43 6.67
N GLU A 295 3.37 -12.42 8.01
CA GLU A 295 4.59 -12.70 8.78
C GLU A 295 4.88 -14.21 8.88
N GLY A 296 3.82 -15.02 9.03
CA GLY A 296 3.91 -16.47 9.21
C GLY A 296 4.13 -17.26 7.93
N GLY A 297 3.86 -16.70 6.75
CA GLY A 297 3.84 -17.42 5.47
C GLY A 297 5.17 -18.10 5.13
N HIS A 298 6.24 -17.33 5.05
CA HIS A 298 7.57 -17.86 4.74
C HIS A 298 8.08 -18.91 5.75
N PRO A 299 8.10 -18.64 7.08
CA PRO A 299 8.60 -19.63 8.03
C PRO A 299 7.72 -20.89 8.06
N LEU A 300 6.40 -20.77 7.93
CA LEU A 300 5.49 -21.90 7.95
C LEU A 300 5.73 -22.84 6.76
N TYR A 301 5.67 -22.34 5.52
CA TYR A 301 5.85 -23.19 4.35
C TYR A 301 7.27 -23.75 4.24
N SER A 302 8.28 -22.98 4.66
CA SER A 302 9.65 -23.48 4.73
C SER A 302 9.80 -24.61 5.74
N ALA A 303 9.17 -24.50 6.92
CA ALA A 303 9.19 -25.56 7.93
C ALA A 303 8.43 -26.82 7.46
N LEU A 304 7.23 -26.66 6.90
CA LEU A 304 6.42 -27.76 6.36
C LEU A 304 7.15 -28.51 5.23
N ALA A 305 7.90 -27.77 4.40
CA ALA A 305 8.70 -28.32 3.33
C ALA A 305 10.08 -28.83 3.75
N HIS A 306 10.39 -28.88 5.05
CA HIS A 306 11.71 -29.29 5.56
C HIS A 306 12.86 -28.49 4.93
N GLN A 307 12.66 -27.18 4.78
CA GLN A 307 13.57 -26.21 4.14
C GLN A 307 13.91 -26.49 2.67
N GLN A 308 13.13 -27.32 1.97
CA GLN A 308 13.27 -27.52 0.54
C GLN A 308 12.45 -26.49 -0.25
N SER A 309 13.13 -25.56 -0.92
CA SER A 309 12.51 -24.42 -1.61
C SER A 309 11.44 -24.81 -2.64
N ASP A 310 11.68 -25.86 -3.44
CA ASP A 310 10.73 -26.31 -4.47
C ASP A 310 9.44 -26.88 -3.86
N ARG A 311 9.56 -27.63 -2.77
CA ARG A 311 8.39 -28.15 -2.03
C ARG A 311 7.64 -27.03 -1.32
N ALA A 312 8.36 -26.08 -0.74
CA ALA A 312 7.75 -24.91 -0.08
C ALA A 312 6.92 -24.09 -1.07
N LYS A 313 7.46 -23.84 -2.28
CA LYS A 313 6.75 -23.16 -3.37
C LYS A 313 5.47 -23.90 -3.73
N ARG A 314 5.54 -25.21 -3.97
CA ARG A 314 4.37 -26.03 -4.32
C ARG A 314 3.30 -26.03 -3.22
N TYR A 315 3.68 -26.12 -1.95
CA TYR A 315 2.72 -26.03 -0.84
C TYR A 315 2.09 -24.65 -0.73
N ALA A 316 2.84 -23.58 -0.96
CA ALA A 316 2.29 -22.23 -1.00
C ALA A 316 1.28 -22.06 -2.14
N GLU A 317 1.58 -22.56 -3.35
CA GLU A 317 0.67 -22.54 -4.50
C GLU A 317 -0.62 -23.33 -4.24
N ILE A 318 -0.51 -24.54 -3.66
CA ILE A 318 -1.68 -25.34 -3.26
C ILE A 318 -2.50 -24.58 -2.21
N GLY A 319 -1.84 -24.01 -1.20
CA GLY A 319 -2.49 -23.20 -0.18
C GLY A 319 -3.26 -22.03 -0.79
N LEU A 320 -2.69 -21.35 -1.79
CA LEU A 320 -3.38 -20.27 -2.51
C LEU A 320 -4.63 -20.75 -3.23
N VAL A 321 -4.56 -21.88 -3.95
CA VAL A 321 -5.72 -22.46 -4.68
C VAL A 321 -6.82 -22.84 -3.70
N VAL A 322 -6.48 -23.58 -2.64
CA VAL A 322 -7.42 -23.98 -1.59
C VAL A 322 -8.02 -22.73 -0.92
N GLY A 323 -7.19 -21.71 -0.68
CA GLY A 323 -7.63 -20.43 -0.12
C GLY A 323 -8.71 -19.76 -0.95
N HIS A 324 -8.54 -19.69 -2.28
CA HIS A 324 -9.56 -19.12 -3.18
C HIS A 324 -10.88 -19.91 -3.15
N ILE A 325 -10.83 -21.24 -3.04
CA ILE A 325 -12.04 -22.06 -2.96
C ILE A 325 -12.75 -21.82 -1.61
N LEU A 326 -12.00 -21.79 -0.52
CA LEU A 326 -12.55 -21.70 0.83
C LEU A 326 -13.19 -20.33 1.14
N ILE A 327 -12.79 -19.25 0.47
CA ILE A 327 -13.43 -17.93 0.66
C ILE A 327 -14.77 -17.76 -0.07
N LEU A 328 -15.19 -18.74 -0.89
CA LEU A 328 -16.46 -18.70 -1.65
C LEU A 328 -17.68 -19.11 -0.83
N THR A 329 -17.57 -19.14 0.50
CA THR A 329 -18.61 -19.57 1.43
C THR A 329 -18.92 -18.49 2.47
N THR A 330 -20.11 -18.55 3.06
CA THR A 330 -20.49 -17.77 4.23
C THR A 330 -20.20 -18.49 5.55
N GLN A 331 -19.66 -19.70 5.50
CA GLN A 331 -19.29 -20.45 6.70
C GLN A 331 -18.05 -19.79 7.36
N PRO A 332 -18.14 -19.33 8.63
CA PRO A 332 -17.11 -18.51 9.28
C PRO A 332 -15.70 -19.12 9.32
N VAL A 333 -15.61 -20.41 9.60
CA VAL A 333 -14.34 -21.13 9.78
C VAL A 333 -13.64 -21.33 8.45
N LEU A 334 -14.35 -21.82 7.44
CA LEU A 334 -13.83 -22.02 6.08
C LEU A 334 -13.42 -20.69 5.46
N TYR A 335 -14.26 -19.67 5.59
CA TYR A 335 -13.95 -18.33 5.11
C TYR A 335 -12.67 -17.76 5.74
N SER A 336 -12.56 -17.84 7.06
CA SER A 336 -11.37 -17.38 7.79
C SER A 336 -10.11 -18.16 7.39
N LEU A 337 -10.21 -19.48 7.28
CA LEU A 337 -9.11 -20.33 6.83
C LEU A 337 -8.67 -19.97 5.40
N GLY A 338 -9.63 -19.73 4.50
CA GLY A 338 -9.36 -19.30 3.14
C GLY A 338 -8.57 -17.99 3.07
N LEU A 339 -8.98 -16.99 3.87
CA LEU A 339 -8.26 -15.71 3.97
C LEU A 339 -6.83 -15.88 4.50
N ILE A 340 -6.66 -16.71 5.53
CA ILE A 340 -5.35 -16.99 6.11
C ILE A 340 -4.44 -17.68 5.08
N LEU A 341 -4.95 -18.66 4.32
CA LEU A 341 -4.15 -19.36 3.29
C LEU A 341 -3.69 -18.42 2.18
N ILE A 342 -4.56 -17.51 1.72
CA ILE A 342 -4.19 -16.48 0.74
C ILE A 342 -3.13 -15.53 1.34
N ALA A 343 -3.31 -15.09 2.58
CA ALA A 343 -2.35 -14.22 3.26
C ALA A 343 -0.99 -14.89 3.50
N LEU A 344 -0.98 -16.20 3.84
CA LEU A 344 0.23 -17.02 3.97
C LEU A 344 1.00 -17.09 2.66
N TYR A 345 0.32 -17.26 1.53
CA TYR A 345 0.97 -17.21 0.21
C TYR A 345 1.62 -15.85 -0.07
N VAL A 346 0.91 -14.75 0.23
CA VAL A 346 1.46 -13.39 0.08
C VAL A 346 2.70 -13.21 0.97
N GLY A 347 2.67 -13.72 2.20
CA GLY A 347 3.80 -13.71 3.14
C GLY A 347 4.99 -14.53 2.65
N TYR A 348 4.74 -15.70 2.05
CA TYR A 348 5.76 -16.55 1.45
C TYR A 348 6.47 -15.90 0.25
N GLU A 349 5.70 -15.31 -0.66
CA GLU A 349 6.24 -14.68 -1.87
C GLU A 349 7.03 -13.40 -1.59
N ASN A 350 6.71 -12.67 -0.51
CA ASN A 350 7.26 -11.33 -0.28
C ASN A 350 8.79 -11.31 -0.07
N PRO A 351 9.40 -12.21 0.73
CA PRO A 351 10.86 -12.35 0.80
C PRO A 351 11.50 -12.75 -0.53
N ALA A 352 10.93 -13.73 -1.26
CA ALA A 352 11.47 -14.17 -2.54
C ALA A 352 11.45 -13.05 -3.60
N ILE A 353 10.37 -12.28 -3.65
CA ILE A 353 10.26 -11.09 -4.51
C ILE A 353 11.30 -10.04 -4.08
N ASN A 354 11.46 -9.78 -2.78
CA ASN A 354 12.48 -8.84 -2.31
C ASN A 354 13.87 -9.23 -2.84
N THR A 355 14.32 -10.45 -2.54
CA THR A 355 15.63 -10.94 -2.95
C THR A 355 15.81 -10.86 -4.46
N SER A 356 14.86 -11.40 -5.23
CA SER A 356 14.95 -11.41 -6.70
C SER A 356 14.94 -10.02 -7.34
N VAL A 357 14.26 -9.05 -6.73
CA VAL A 357 14.25 -7.65 -7.16
C VAL A 357 15.59 -6.97 -6.87
N TYR A 358 16.18 -7.23 -5.69
CA TYR A 358 17.50 -6.68 -5.34
C TYR A 358 18.64 -7.24 -6.18
N THR A 359 18.55 -8.50 -6.60
CA THR A 359 19.62 -9.16 -7.36
C THR A 359 19.52 -8.98 -8.86
N ALA A 360 18.32 -8.68 -9.40
CA ALA A 360 18.11 -8.59 -10.86
C ALA A 360 18.38 -7.19 -11.46
N ASP A 361 18.31 -6.12 -10.66
CA ASP A 361 18.63 -4.74 -11.08
C ASP A 361 20.04 -4.38 -10.55
N GLU A 362 21.08 -5.07 -11.04
CA GLU A 362 22.49 -4.86 -10.63
C GLU A 362 22.95 -3.40 -10.81
N ASN A 363 22.29 -2.63 -11.69
CA ASN A 363 22.67 -1.27 -12.03
C ASN A 363 21.97 -0.16 -11.20
N ASP A 364 20.81 -0.43 -10.56
CA ASP A 364 20.08 0.58 -9.78
C ASP A 364 19.09 -0.05 -8.76
N PRO A 365 19.58 -0.47 -7.58
CA PRO A 365 18.76 -1.08 -6.53
C PRO A 365 17.63 -0.16 -5.99
N ASP A 366 17.73 1.16 -6.17
CA ASP A 366 16.65 2.09 -5.83
C ASP A 366 15.47 1.96 -6.79
N LEU A 367 15.77 1.84 -8.08
CA LEU A 367 14.78 1.62 -9.13
C LEU A 367 14.01 0.32 -8.89
N ALA A 368 14.71 -0.71 -8.42
CA ALA A 368 14.18 -2.03 -8.20
C ALA A 368 13.04 -2.02 -7.16
N ILE A 369 13.26 -1.36 -6.02
CA ILE A 369 12.24 -1.19 -4.97
C ILE A 369 11.05 -0.38 -5.48
N ILE A 370 11.32 0.75 -6.13
CA ILE A 370 10.26 1.63 -6.63
C ILE A 370 9.39 0.89 -7.64
N ASN A 371 10.00 0.15 -8.57
CA ASN A 371 9.27 -0.67 -9.54
C ASN A 371 8.46 -1.76 -8.84
N LYS A 372 8.98 -2.41 -7.80
CA LYS A 372 8.18 -3.36 -6.99
C LYS A 372 6.92 -2.71 -6.43
N TYR A 373 7.03 -1.52 -5.82
CA TYR A 373 5.86 -0.83 -5.26
C TYR A 373 4.90 -0.37 -6.35
N ARG A 374 5.40 0.07 -7.51
CA ARG A 374 4.57 0.46 -8.66
C ARG A 374 3.77 -0.72 -9.22
N PHE A 375 4.42 -1.84 -9.55
CA PHE A 375 3.74 -3.07 -10.01
C PHE A 375 2.75 -3.61 -8.98
N SER A 376 3.07 -3.54 -7.69
CA SER A 376 2.14 -3.95 -6.64
C SER A 376 0.95 -2.98 -6.55
N THR A 377 1.15 -1.69 -6.78
CA THR A 377 0.07 -0.70 -6.81
C THR A 377 -0.81 -0.87 -8.04
N TYR A 378 -0.24 -1.22 -9.21
CA TYR A 378 -1.01 -1.58 -10.42
C TYR A 378 -1.99 -2.71 -10.12
N GLY A 379 -1.52 -3.81 -9.52
CA GLY A 379 -2.38 -4.94 -9.17
C GLY A 379 -3.49 -4.56 -8.18
N GLY A 380 -3.17 -3.76 -7.17
CA GLY A 380 -4.14 -3.26 -6.21
C GLY A 380 -5.20 -2.36 -6.84
N LEU A 381 -4.81 -1.40 -7.67
CA LEU A 381 -5.73 -0.49 -8.38
C LEU A 381 -6.62 -1.23 -9.37
N LEU A 382 -6.08 -2.22 -10.09
CA LEU A 382 -6.85 -3.07 -10.98
C LEU A 382 -7.95 -3.82 -10.21
N CYS A 383 -7.60 -4.42 -9.07
CA CYS A 383 -8.58 -5.06 -8.18
C CYS A 383 -9.65 -4.07 -7.70
N GLN A 384 -9.27 -2.84 -7.34
CA GLN A 384 -10.21 -1.81 -6.90
C GLN A 384 -11.19 -1.42 -8.00
N LEU A 385 -10.71 -1.16 -9.22
CA LEU A 385 -11.55 -0.78 -10.34
C LEU A 385 -12.53 -1.90 -10.73
N LEU A 386 -12.06 -3.14 -10.75
CA LEU A 386 -12.91 -4.30 -11.02
C LEU A 386 -13.98 -4.47 -9.93
N PHE A 387 -13.59 -4.35 -8.66
CA PHE A 387 -14.53 -4.39 -7.54
C PHE A 387 -15.56 -3.26 -7.61
N PHE A 388 -15.14 -2.02 -7.86
CA PHE A 388 -16.05 -0.89 -8.00
C PHE A 388 -16.99 -1.04 -9.20
N GLY A 389 -16.48 -1.52 -10.34
CA GLY A 389 -17.30 -1.80 -11.52
C GLY A 389 -18.39 -2.82 -11.21
N LEU A 390 -17.99 -3.93 -10.60
CA LEU A 390 -18.91 -4.97 -10.17
C LEU A 390 -19.94 -4.46 -9.16
N LEU A 391 -19.52 -3.67 -8.17
CA LEU A 391 -20.38 -3.10 -7.16
C LEU A 391 -21.41 -2.14 -7.75
N VAL A 392 -20.99 -1.25 -8.64
CA VAL A 392 -21.87 -0.32 -9.35
C VAL A 392 -22.87 -1.07 -10.24
N THR A 393 -22.41 -2.08 -10.99
CA THR A 393 -23.27 -2.92 -11.84
C THR A 393 -24.31 -3.68 -11.02
N VAL A 394 -23.89 -4.42 -9.98
CA VAL A 394 -24.81 -5.20 -9.13
C VAL A 394 -25.79 -4.28 -8.42
N SER A 395 -25.34 -3.12 -7.93
CA SER A 395 -26.21 -2.12 -7.32
C SER A 395 -27.24 -1.57 -8.30
N GLY A 396 -26.83 -1.27 -9.53
CA GLY A 396 -27.72 -0.79 -10.59
C GLY A 396 -28.76 -1.82 -11.02
N LEU A 397 -28.35 -3.07 -11.24
CA LEU A 397 -29.24 -4.18 -11.62
C LEU A 397 -30.29 -4.49 -10.54
N ASN A 398 -29.95 -4.29 -9.26
CA ASN A 398 -30.84 -4.57 -8.13
C ASN A 398 -31.53 -3.32 -7.55
N GLN A 399 -31.40 -2.16 -8.22
CA GLN A 399 -31.95 -0.86 -7.77
C GLN A 399 -31.58 -0.49 -6.32
N LEU A 400 -30.39 -0.89 -5.88
CA LEU A 400 -29.89 -0.62 -4.54
C LEU A 400 -29.10 0.69 -4.51
N LYS A 401 -29.12 1.38 -3.36
CA LYS A 401 -28.23 2.51 -3.11
C LYS A 401 -26.80 1.98 -2.92
N LEU A 402 -25.83 2.58 -3.59
CA LEU A 402 -24.42 2.20 -3.49
C LEU A 402 -23.91 2.16 -2.03
N MET A 403 -24.38 3.09 -1.19
CA MET A 403 -24.07 3.14 0.24
C MET A 403 -24.58 1.95 1.04
N ALA A 404 -25.69 1.33 0.62
CA ALA A 404 -26.21 0.12 1.26
C ALA A 404 -25.23 -1.06 1.08
N PHE A 405 -24.37 -1.01 0.05
CA PHE A 405 -23.29 -1.99 -0.12
C PHE A 405 -22.08 -1.78 0.82
N PHE A 406 -22.00 -0.62 1.49
CA PHE A 406 -20.89 -0.29 2.39
C PHE A 406 -21.31 -0.20 3.85
N ASN A 407 -22.61 -0.14 4.13
CA ASN A 407 -23.18 -0.17 5.47
C ASN A 407 -24.36 -1.15 5.53
N PRO A 408 -24.08 -2.47 5.49
CA PRO A 408 -25.13 -3.47 5.54
C PRO A 408 -25.82 -3.50 6.90
N THR A 409 -27.10 -3.11 6.92
CA THR A 409 -27.95 -3.13 8.10
C THR A 409 -28.75 -4.43 8.24
N ALA A 410 -28.80 -5.26 7.19
CA ALA A 410 -29.57 -6.50 7.16
C ALA A 410 -28.80 -7.66 6.50
N THR A 411 -28.99 -8.87 7.02
CA THR A 411 -28.40 -10.12 6.51
C THR A 411 -29.00 -10.57 5.18
N THR A 412 -30.13 -9.99 4.76
CA THR A 412 -30.83 -10.27 3.51
C THR A 412 -29.99 -9.98 2.27
N SER A 413 -28.98 -9.10 2.35
CA SER A 413 -28.07 -8.84 1.24
C SER A 413 -26.90 -9.83 1.15
N ALA A 414 -26.72 -10.75 2.11
CA ALA A 414 -25.52 -11.61 2.16
C ALA A 414 -25.34 -12.49 0.92
N SER A 415 -26.43 -13.06 0.38
CA SER A 415 -26.40 -13.85 -0.86
C SER A 415 -26.03 -13.00 -2.08
N LEU A 416 -26.57 -11.77 -2.16
CA LEU A 416 -26.26 -10.82 -3.21
C LEU A 416 -24.78 -10.40 -3.19
N TYR A 417 -24.21 -10.21 -2.00
CA TYR A 417 -22.77 -9.94 -1.86
C TYR A 417 -21.92 -11.16 -2.16
N LEU A 418 -22.35 -12.36 -1.75
CA LEU A 418 -21.60 -13.59 -2.01
C LEU A 418 -21.52 -13.86 -3.52
N HIS A 419 -22.67 -13.96 -4.21
CA HIS A 419 -22.71 -14.32 -5.62
C HIS A 419 -22.46 -13.14 -6.55
N GLY A 420 -22.93 -11.95 -6.18
CA GLY A 420 -22.77 -10.75 -7.00
C GLY A 420 -21.40 -10.10 -6.86
N LEU A 421 -20.72 -10.24 -5.71
CA LEU A 421 -19.44 -9.59 -5.45
C LEU A 421 -18.28 -10.57 -5.14
N ALA A 422 -18.45 -11.45 -4.15
CA ALA A 422 -17.36 -12.31 -3.68
C ALA A 422 -16.91 -13.33 -4.72
N TRP A 423 -17.85 -14.02 -5.36
CA TRP A 423 -17.54 -15.02 -6.36
C TRP A 423 -16.81 -14.42 -7.57
N PRO A 424 -17.29 -13.35 -8.23
CA PRO A 424 -16.59 -12.78 -9.37
C PRO A 424 -15.20 -12.21 -9.02
N VAL A 425 -15.08 -11.48 -7.90
CA VAL A 425 -13.78 -10.92 -7.48
C VAL A 425 -12.78 -12.04 -7.16
N THR A 426 -13.23 -13.09 -6.47
CA THR A 426 -12.41 -14.26 -6.15
C THR A 426 -12.02 -15.02 -7.42
N GLY A 427 -12.94 -15.19 -8.37
CA GLY A 427 -12.65 -15.81 -9.66
C GLY A 427 -11.59 -15.03 -10.46
N LEU A 428 -11.72 -13.70 -10.52
CA LEU A 428 -10.71 -12.84 -11.15
C LEU A 428 -9.36 -12.93 -10.44
N SER A 429 -9.34 -12.91 -9.11
CA SER A 429 -8.14 -13.10 -8.29
C SER A 429 -7.45 -14.44 -8.57
N PHE A 430 -8.25 -15.50 -8.71
CA PHE A 430 -7.77 -16.84 -9.03
C PHE A 430 -7.13 -16.88 -10.42
N VAL A 431 -7.78 -16.30 -11.43
CA VAL A 431 -7.22 -16.22 -12.80
C VAL A 431 -5.89 -15.49 -12.81
N VAL A 432 -5.81 -14.31 -12.17
CA VAL A 432 -4.55 -13.53 -12.07
C VAL A 432 -3.47 -14.35 -11.36
N SER A 433 -3.82 -15.07 -10.31
CA SER A 433 -2.89 -15.95 -9.59
C SER A 433 -2.36 -17.08 -10.45
N MET A 434 -3.23 -17.77 -11.20
CA MET A 434 -2.83 -18.88 -12.07
C MET A 434 -1.94 -18.40 -13.22
N VAL A 435 -2.25 -17.25 -13.82
CA VAL A 435 -1.41 -16.64 -14.85
C VAL A 435 -0.01 -16.29 -14.30
N ALA A 436 0.05 -15.76 -13.07
CA ALA A 436 1.33 -15.44 -12.43
C ALA A 436 2.17 -16.69 -12.14
N ILE A 437 1.56 -17.75 -11.59
CA ILE A 437 2.23 -19.03 -11.32
C ILE A 437 2.73 -19.67 -12.62
N TYR A 438 1.89 -19.71 -13.65
CA TYR A 438 2.26 -20.26 -14.96
C TYR A 438 3.44 -19.50 -15.59
N SER A 439 3.39 -18.16 -15.56
CA SER A 439 4.49 -17.33 -16.08
C SER A 439 5.79 -17.57 -15.33
N GLN A 440 5.74 -17.79 -14.01
CA GLN A 440 6.93 -18.03 -13.21
C GLN A 440 7.55 -19.39 -13.54
N ASN A 441 6.73 -20.44 -13.60
CA ASN A 441 7.22 -21.79 -13.93
C ASN A 441 7.88 -21.82 -15.31
N ARG A 442 7.35 -21.07 -16.29
CA ARG A 442 7.97 -20.94 -17.61
C ARG A 442 9.36 -20.28 -17.57
N HIS A 443 9.53 -19.23 -16.77
CA HIS A 443 10.85 -18.58 -16.60
C HIS A 443 11.85 -19.46 -15.84
N ASP A 444 11.38 -20.18 -14.81
CA ASP A 444 12.21 -21.11 -14.04
C ASP A 444 12.69 -22.30 -14.91
N HIS A 445 11.88 -22.75 -15.86
CA HIS A 445 12.28 -23.78 -16.83
C HIS A 445 13.27 -23.25 -17.87
N ALA A 446 13.04 -22.04 -18.41
CA ALA A 446 13.93 -21.43 -19.40
C ALA A 446 15.33 -21.11 -18.84
N SER A 447 15.43 -20.77 -17.56
CA SER A 447 16.71 -20.48 -16.89
C SER A 447 17.51 -21.73 -16.51
N LYS A 448 16.86 -22.90 -16.39
CA LYS A 448 17.54 -24.19 -16.14
C LYS A 448 18.04 -24.87 -17.44
N SER A 449 17.60 -24.40 -18.60
CA SER A 449 18.00 -24.91 -19.93
C SER A 449 19.15 -24.13 -20.59
N VAL A 450 19.66 -23.10 -19.91
CA VAL A 450 20.88 -22.35 -20.24
C VAL A 450 21.93 -22.74 -19.22
#